data_AF-A0AAU2WMX6-F1
#
_entry.id   AF-A0AAU2WMX6-F1
#
_cell.length_a   1.000
_cell.length_b   1.000
_cell.length_c   1.000
_cell.angle_alpha   90.00
_cell.angle_beta   90.00
_cell.angle_gamma   90.00
#
_symmetry.space_group_name_H-M   'P 1'
#
loop_
_entity.id
_entity.type
_entity.pdbx_description
1 polymer ?
#
loop_
_entity_poly.entity_id
_entity_poly.type
_entity_poly.pdbx_seq_one_letter_code
_entity_poly.pdbx_strand_id
1 'polypeptide(L)'
;MPRLTKLARVALATLLLGGAFTVVDAPSAHANGHQIVMSGYAFGPRTLTITAGDTVTWVNQDSAPHDVKTTSGPEPVHSPMLDKAGTWSHTFTVAGSYGYVCTVHPGMTAQLVVKAAAPRTPTPQAPPAHRHDNPAHSTASPAREPAPATSSAHPHRTKSTAAAVPAPSSAAPSTPADRGVPVQPAAAADTAAGSARPLDPLLILAGVVAGVAVLCLLLVGSRSATGAAAGQGGAAKG
;
A
#
# COMPACT_ATOMS: atom_id res chain seq x y z
N MET A 1 -57.87 9.67 -46.80
CA MET A 1 -57.16 9.95 -48.09
C MET A 1 -57.82 11.19 -48.68
N PRO A 2 -57.14 12.25 -49.20
CA PRO A 2 -55.76 12.41 -49.74
C PRO A 2 -54.90 13.50 -49.01
N ARG A 3 -53.56 13.39 -48.92
CA ARG A 3 -52.45 14.01 -49.73
C ARG A 3 -52.51 15.55 -49.85
N LEU A 4 -51.45 16.39 -49.81
CA LEU A 4 -49.99 16.35 -49.59
C LEU A 4 -49.48 17.70 -50.14
N THR A 5 -48.69 18.51 -49.41
CA THR A 5 -47.61 19.41 -49.94
C THR A 5 -46.95 20.16 -48.77
N LYS A 6 -45.75 19.76 -48.31
CA LYS A 6 -44.39 20.21 -48.72
C LYS A 6 -44.09 21.69 -48.42
N LEU A 7 -43.08 21.91 -47.55
CA LEU A 7 -41.89 22.79 -47.66
C LEU A 7 -41.39 23.09 -46.24
N ALA A 8 -40.38 22.38 -45.68
CA ALA A 8 -38.94 22.38 -45.97
C ALA A 8 -38.14 23.50 -45.26
N ARG A 9 -37.01 23.06 -44.66
CA ARG A 9 -35.80 23.80 -44.19
C ARG A 9 -35.88 24.26 -42.72
N VAL A 10 -34.87 24.16 -41.85
CA VAL A 10 -33.39 24.08 -41.99
C VAL A 10 -32.81 23.24 -40.83
N ALA A 11 -31.65 22.64 -41.10
CA ALA A 11 -30.83 21.77 -40.27
C ALA A 11 -30.33 22.34 -38.93
N LEU A 12 -30.09 21.44 -37.98
CA LEU A 12 -28.89 21.47 -37.14
C LEU A 12 -28.47 20.04 -36.81
N ALA A 13 -27.46 19.56 -37.54
CA ALA A 13 -26.80 18.29 -37.28
C ALA A 13 -25.80 18.51 -36.14
N THR A 14 -26.14 18.11 -34.92
CA THR A 14 -25.16 17.94 -33.84
C THR A 14 -24.63 16.51 -33.89
N LEU A 15 -23.59 16.32 -34.68
CA LEU A 15 -22.78 15.12 -34.70
C LEU A 15 -21.96 15.05 -33.40
N LEU A 16 -22.56 14.52 -32.33
CA LEU A 16 -21.80 14.07 -31.16
C LEU A 16 -21.17 12.72 -31.50
N LEU A 17 -19.93 12.77 -31.99
CA LEU A 17 -19.01 11.64 -32.00
C LEU A 17 -18.86 11.16 -30.56
N GLY A 18 -19.71 10.21 -30.18
CA GLY A 18 -19.54 9.38 -29.00
C GLY A 18 -18.35 8.47 -29.24
N GLY A 19 -17.15 9.01 -29.08
CA GLY A 19 -15.93 8.21 -28.96
C GLY A 19 -16.15 7.25 -27.81
N ALA A 20 -16.22 5.96 -28.12
CA ALA A 20 -16.16 4.91 -27.12
C ALA A 20 -14.80 5.04 -26.42
N PHE A 21 -14.77 5.77 -25.32
CA PHE A 21 -13.69 5.67 -24.35
C PHE A 21 -13.78 4.26 -23.78
N THR A 22 -13.05 3.34 -24.40
CA THR A 22 -12.70 2.09 -23.77
C THR A 22 -11.84 2.46 -22.58
N VAL A 23 -12.45 2.54 -21.40
CA VAL A 23 -11.72 2.52 -20.14
C VAL A 23 -11.02 1.17 -20.13
N VAL A 24 -9.76 1.17 -20.54
CA VAL A 24 -8.85 0.08 -20.22
C VAL A 24 -8.72 0.10 -18.71
N ASP A 25 -9.50 -0.75 -18.06
CA ASP A 25 -9.32 -1.09 -16.66
C ASP A 25 -7.96 -1.78 -16.57
N ALA A 26 -6.92 -0.98 -16.38
CA ALA A 26 -5.64 -1.50 -15.95
C ALA A 26 -5.92 -2.10 -14.57
N PRO A 27 -5.61 -3.40 -14.33
CA PRO A 27 -5.73 -3.93 -13.00
C PRO A 27 -4.84 -3.06 -12.11
N SER A 28 -5.46 -2.27 -11.25
CA SER A 28 -4.78 -1.72 -10.10
C SER A 28 -4.38 -2.93 -9.30
N ALA A 29 -3.15 -3.40 -9.52
CA ALA A 29 -2.52 -4.36 -8.65
C ALA A 29 -2.41 -3.65 -7.30
N HIS A 30 -3.45 -3.82 -6.48
CA HIS A 30 -3.30 -3.78 -5.05
C HIS A 30 -2.36 -4.93 -4.75
N ALA A 31 -1.06 -4.68 -4.85
CA ALA A 31 -0.05 -5.53 -4.27
C ALA A 31 -0.43 -5.55 -2.80
N ASN A 32 -1.08 -6.65 -2.37
CA ASN A 32 -1.37 -6.90 -0.97
C ASN A 32 -0.01 -7.16 -0.35
N GLY A 33 0.71 -6.07 -0.07
CA GLY A 33 2.09 -6.07 0.36
C GLY A 33 2.19 -6.78 1.70
N HIS A 34 3.38 -7.26 2.01
CA HIS A 34 3.69 -7.83 3.31
C HIS A 34 3.42 -6.76 4.38
N GLN A 35 2.32 -6.87 5.12
CA GLN A 35 1.90 -5.86 6.09
C GLN A 35 2.05 -6.39 7.53
N ILE A 36 2.53 -5.52 8.41
CA ILE A 36 2.48 -5.67 9.86
C ILE A 36 1.60 -4.54 10.41
N VAL A 37 0.55 -4.88 11.14
CA VAL A 37 -0.29 -3.93 11.86
C VAL A 37 0.18 -3.83 13.31
N MET A 38 0.33 -2.61 13.82
CA MET A 38 0.57 -2.35 15.25
C MET A 38 -0.77 -2.03 15.90
N SER A 39 -1.26 -2.94 16.72
CA SER A 39 -2.52 -2.79 17.45
C SER A 39 -2.47 -3.55 18.76
N GLY A 40 -3.03 -2.97 19.82
CA GLY A 40 -3.04 -3.57 21.15
C GLY A 40 -1.63 -3.76 21.72
N TYR A 41 -0.71 -2.82 21.44
CA TYR A 41 0.70 -2.91 21.86
C TYR A 41 1.40 -4.18 21.33
N ALA A 42 1.00 -4.65 20.15
CA ALA A 42 1.54 -5.84 19.50
C ALA A 42 1.75 -5.61 18.01
N PHE A 43 2.78 -6.27 17.46
CA PHE A 43 2.96 -6.41 16.02
C PHE A 43 2.15 -7.63 15.51
N GLY A 44 1.30 -7.41 14.51
CA GLY A 44 0.44 -8.42 13.90
C GLY A 44 0.68 -8.57 12.40
N PRO A 45 1.00 -9.76 11.88
CA PRO A 45 1.28 -10.99 12.62
C PRO A 45 2.59 -10.92 13.43
N ARG A 46 2.68 -11.69 14.52
CA ARG A 46 3.91 -11.80 15.34
C ARG A 46 5.09 -12.43 14.59
N THR A 47 4.81 -13.21 13.57
CA THR A 47 5.82 -13.76 12.66
C THR A 47 5.35 -13.59 11.23
N LEU A 48 6.17 -12.96 10.41
CA LEU A 48 5.95 -12.81 8.98
C LEU A 48 7.09 -13.46 8.22
N THR A 49 6.79 -14.15 7.13
CA THR A 49 7.79 -14.75 6.25
C THR A 49 7.67 -14.12 4.87
N ILE A 50 8.80 -13.66 4.34
CA ILE A 50 8.92 -12.99 3.03
C ILE A 50 10.10 -13.58 2.27
N THR A 51 10.31 -13.13 1.05
CA THR A 51 11.49 -13.43 0.22
C THR A 51 12.40 -12.21 0.16
N ALA A 52 13.72 -12.42 0.08
CA ALA A 52 14.67 -11.34 -0.13
C ALA A 52 14.32 -10.55 -1.40
N GLY A 53 14.24 -9.23 -1.28
CA GLY A 53 13.73 -8.29 -2.28
C GLY A 53 12.32 -7.80 -2.00
N ASP A 54 11.58 -8.42 -1.08
CA ASP A 54 10.23 -7.99 -0.71
C ASP A 54 10.24 -6.75 0.20
N THR A 55 9.20 -5.94 0.07
CA THR A 55 8.95 -4.77 0.92
C THR A 55 7.88 -5.09 1.97
N VAL A 56 8.19 -4.83 3.24
CA VAL A 56 7.24 -4.91 4.35
C VAL A 56 6.77 -3.51 4.74
N THR A 57 5.47 -3.37 5.00
CA THR A 57 4.86 -2.12 5.46
C THR A 57 4.28 -2.29 6.85
N TRP A 58 4.70 -1.43 7.78
CA TRP A 58 4.13 -1.31 9.11
C TRP A 58 3.07 -0.21 9.13
N VAL A 59 1.95 -0.47 9.81
CA VAL A 59 0.85 0.49 9.98
C VAL A 59 0.51 0.59 11.46
N ASN A 60 0.53 1.81 12.01
CA ASN A 60 0.11 2.02 13.39
C ASN A 60 -1.40 2.25 13.48
N GLN A 61 -2.12 1.34 14.14
CA GLN A 61 -3.55 1.50 14.43
C GLN A 61 -3.81 1.86 15.90
N ASP A 62 -2.80 1.79 16.76
CA ASP A 62 -2.88 2.27 18.13
C ASP A 62 -2.87 3.80 18.19
N SER A 63 -3.39 4.34 19.28
CA SER A 63 -3.17 5.76 19.62
C SER A 63 -1.78 6.04 20.16
N ALA A 64 -1.13 5.02 20.73
CA ALA A 64 0.25 5.12 21.21
C ALA A 64 1.22 5.15 20.02
N PRO A 65 2.28 5.96 20.06
CA PRO A 65 3.31 5.96 19.04
C PRO A 65 4.17 4.69 19.15
N HIS A 66 4.56 4.12 18.00
CA HIS A 66 5.37 2.92 17.93
C HIS A 66 6.48 3.05 16.89
N ASP A 67 7.58 2.32 17.07
CA ASP A 67 8.65 2.18 16.10
C ASP A 67 9.02 0.70 15.90
N VAL A 68 9.87 0.45 14.92
CA VAL A 68 10.38 -0.89 14.58
C VAL A 68 11.88 -0.85 14.70
N LYS A 69 12.46 -1.56 15.66
CA LYS A 69 13.92 -1.67 15.82
C LYS A 69 14.36 -3.12 15.91
N THR A 70 15.25 -3.54 15.02
CA THR A 70 15.85 -4.89 15.08
C THR A 70 16.68 -5.07 16.34
N THR A 71 16.49 -6.19 17.01
CA THR A 71 17.29 -6.67 18.14
C THR A 71 18.30 -7.73 17.71
N SER A 72 18.03 -8.42 16.60
CA SER A 72 18.90 -9.45 16.03
C SER A 72 18.63 -9.60 14.54
N GLY A 73 19.62 -10.09 13.79
CA GLY A 73 19.48 -10.35 12.36
C GLY A 73 20.76 -9.98 11.60
N PRO A 74 20.78 -10.21 10.29
CA PRO A 74 21.95 -9.94 9.46
C PRO A 74 22.21 -8.46 9.22
N GLU A 75 21.20 -7.58 9.34
CA GLU A 75 21.37 -6.14 9.20
C GLU A 75 20.51 -5.35 10.22
N PRO A 76 21.00 -4.19 10.72
CA PRO A 76 20.23 -3.35 11.61
C PRO A 76 19.17 -2.55 10.84
N VAL A 77 17.96 -2.51 11.37
CA VAL A 77 16.84 -1.74 10.83
C VAL A 77 16.18 -0.96 11.97
N HIS A 78 15.93 0.33 11.77
CA HIS A 78 15.20 1.19 12.71
C HIS A 78 14.30 2.17 11.96
N SER A 79 12.99 2.10 12.19
CA SER A 79 12.04 3.10 11.67
C SER A 79 12.07 4.39 12.48
N PRO A 80 11.55 5.51 11.94
CA PRO A 80 11.07 6.61 12.76
C PRO A 80 9.94 6.16 13.70
N MET A 81 9.59 7.02 14.65
CA MET A 81 8.39 6.87 15.45
C MET A 81 7.15 7.10 14.57
N LEU A 82 6.17 6.20 14.67
CA LEU A 82 4.93 6.23 13.91
C LEU A 82 3.81 6.59 14.86
N ASP A 83 3.25 7.78 14.69
CA ASP A 83 2.01 8.17 15.35
C ASP A 83 0.82 7.36 14.82
N LYS A 84 -0.36 7.55 15.42
CA LYS A 84 -1.60 6.90 14.97
C LYS A 84 -1.82 7.09 13.46
N ALA A 85 -2.18 6.01 12.77
CA ALA A 85 -2.33 5.91 11.32
C ALA A 85 -1.03 6.13 10.52
N GLY A 86 0.11 6.29 11.18
CA GLY A 86 1.41 6.37 10.55
C GLY A 86 1.80 5.05 9.87
N THR A 87 2.51 5.16 8.76
CA THR A 87 2.98 4.02 7.97
C THR A 87 4.46 4.14 7.64
N TRP A 88 5.17 3.02 7.62
CA TRP A 88 6.56 2.97 7.18
C TRP A 88 6.85 1.66 6.45
N SER A 89 7.67 1.70 5.42
CA SER A 89 8.01 0.54 4.61
C SER A 89 9.52 0.33 4.52
N HIS A 90 9.94 -0.94 4.45
CA HIS A 90 11.34 -1.32 4.27
C HIS A 90 11.48 -2.55 3.38
N THR A 91 12.43 -2.50 2.46
CA THR A 91 12.78 -3.62 1.56
C THR A 91 13.92 -4.43 2.15
N PHE A 92 13.68 -5.70 2.45
CA PHE A 92 14.70 -6.58 3.01
C PHE A 92 15.39 -7.32 1.89
N THR A 93 16.70 -7.15 1.73
CA THR A 93 17.47 -7.77 0.64
C THR A 93 18.37 -8.91 1.11
N VAL A 94 18.57 -9.04 2.42
CA VAL A 94 19.43 -10.06 3.01
C VAL A 94 18.56 -11.17 3.62
N ALA A 95 18.81 -12.41 3.21
CA ALA A 95 18.13 -13.56 3.79
C ALA A 95 18.56 -13.76 5.25
N GLY A 96 17.61 -14.09 6.12
CA GLY A 96 17.89 -14.27 7.54
C GLY A 96 16.63 -14.18 8.41
N SER A 97 16.82 -14.39 9.70
CA SER A 97 15.78 -14.17 10.71
C SER A 97 16.07 -12.88 11.46
N TYR A 98 15.11 -11.98 11.47
CA TYR A 98 15.17 -10.68 12.13
C TYR A 98 14.25 -10.71 13.33
N GLY A 99 14.82 -10.49 14.51
CA GLY A 99 14.02 -10.17 15.69
C GLY A 99 13.95 -8.67 15.85
N TYR A 100 12.79 -8.15 16.25
CA TYR A 100 12.60 -6.71 16.43
C TYR A 100 11.61 -6.39 17.55
N VAL A 101 11.72 -5.16 18.03
CA VAL A 101 10.99 -4.62 19.19
C VAL A 101 10.53 -3.20 18.91
N CYS A 102 9.49 -2.74 19.62
CA CYS A 102 9.23 -1.31 19.77
C CYS A 102 10.05 -0.76 20.95
N THR A 103 10.80 0.31 20.74
CA THR A 103 11.77 0.83 21.70
C THR A 103 11.12 1.41 22.97
N VAL A 104 9.88 1.87 22.88
CA VAL A 104 9.12 2.43 24.01
C VAL A 104 8.21 1.40 24.69
N HIS A 105 8.02 0.21 24.08
CA HIS A 105 7.20 -0.88 24.62
C HIS A 105 7.99 -2.20 24.58
N PRO A 106 8.83 -2.52 25.58
CA PRO A 106 9.75 -3.66 25.51
C PRO A 106 9.10 -5.05 25.35
N GLY A 107 7.82 -5.20 25.70
CA GLY A 107 7.06 -6.44 25.50
C GLY A 107 6.52 -6.63 24.08
N MET A 108 6.55 -5.57 23.25
CA MET A 108 6.08 -5.57 21.88
C MET A 108 7.21 -6.05 20.96
N THR A 109 7.27 -7.36 20.75
CA THR A 109 8.31 -8.03 19.93
C THR A 109 7.71 -8.87 18.82
N ALA A 110 8.40 -8.98 17.69
CA ALA A 110 8.04 -9.89 16.61
C ALA A 110 9.27 -10.38 15.83
N GLN A 111 9.03 -11.36 14.95
CA GLN A 111 10.05 -11.95 14.09
C GLN A 111 9.68 -11.77 12.61
N LEU A 112 10.67 -11.47 11.78
CA LEU A 112 10.57 -11.49 10.32
C LEU A 112 11.55 -12.53 9.78
N VAL A 113 11.06 -13.47 8.98
CA VAL A 113 11.88 -14.48 8.31
C VAL A 113 11.99 -14.11 6.83
N VAL A 114 13.19 -13.77 6.39
CA VAL A 114 13.49 -13.46 4.99
C VAL A 114 14.14 -14.68 4.36
N LYS A 115 13.41 -15.34 3.48
CA LYS A 115 13.92 -16.46 2.68
C LYS A 115 14.86 -15.93 1.60
N ALA A 116 15.86 -16.72 1.23
CA ALA A 116 16.68 -16.40 0.07
C ALA A 116 15.81 -16.28 -1.18
N ALA A 117 16.08 -15.28 -2.01
CA ALA A 117 15.50 -15.21 -3.34
C ALA A 117 15.96 -16.43 -4.14
N ALA A 118 15.05 -16.99 -4.94
CA ALA A 118 15.45 -17.99 -5.92
C ALA A 118 16.54 -17.38 -6.82
N PRO A 119 17.62 -18.12 -7.13
CA PRO A 119 18.60 -17.68 -8.12
C PRO A 119 17.86 -17.34 -9.41
N ARG A 120 17.90 -16.07 -9.83
CA ARG A 120 17.40 -15.74 -11.15
C ARG A 120 18.39 -16.33 -12.14
N THR A 121 17.93 -17.25 -13.00
CA THR A 121 18.65 -17.50 -14.24
C THR A 121 18.69 -16.17 -14.97
N PRO A 122 19.86 -15.62 -15.33
CA PRO A 122 19.91 -14.45 -16.18
C PRO A 122 19.15 -14.80 -17.45
N THR A 123 18.00 -14.18 -17.68
CA THR A 123 17.42 -14.16 -19.02
C THR A 123 18.51 -13.62 -19.92
N PRO A 124 18.91 -14.32 -21.00
CA PRO A 124 19.88 -13.78 -21.94
C PRO A 124 19.40 -12.38 -22.34
N GLN A 125 20.14 -11.36 -21.91
CA GLN A 125 19.88 -10.00 -22.33
C GLN A 125 20.03 -10.03 -23.85
N ALA A 126 18.98 -9.67 -24.58
CA ALA A 126 19.03 -9.59 -26.03
C ALA A 126 20.29 -8.80 -26.40
N PRO A 127 21.16 -9.30 -27.30
CA PRO A 127 22.38 -8.61 -27.68
C PRO A 127 22.05 -7.14 -27.98
N PRO A 128 22.86 -6.18 -27.51
CA PRO A 128 22.66 -4.79 -27.92
C PRO A 128 22.62 -4.79 -29.44
N ALA A 129 21.48 -4.37 -30.01
CA ALA A 129 21.37 -4.21 -31.44
C ALA A 129 22.40 -3.13 -31.81
N HIS A 130 23.55 -3.56 -32.33
CA HIS A 130 24.51 -2.67 -32.95
C HIS A 130 23.82 -2.03 -34.16
N ARG A 131 23.25 -0.83 -33.95
CA ARG A 131 22.87 0.04 -35.07
C ARG A 131 24.15 0.29 -35.85
N HIS A 132 24.13 -0.09 -37.12
CA HIS A 132 25.05 0.46 -38.09
C HIS A 132 24.63 1.91 -38.33
N ASP A 133 25.33 2.85 -37.69
CA ASP A 133 25.25 4.25 -38.08
C ASP A 133 25.89 4.37 -39.46
N ASN A 134 25.08 4.75 -40.46
CA ASN A 134 25.54 5.08 -41.80
C ASN A 134 26.04 6.54 -41.79
N PRO A 135 27.33 6.83 -42.05
CA PRO A 135 27.81 8.20 -42.11
C PRO A 135 27.64 8.76 -43.52
N ALA A 136 26.54 9.47 -43.78
CA ALA A 136 26.48 10.43 -44.89
C ALA A 136 25.29 11.41 -44.79
N HIS A 137 25.58 12.62 -44.30
CA HIS A 137 25.27 13.94 -44.90
C HIS A 137 24.90 14.99 -43.86
N SER A 138 25.90 15.80 -43.52
CA SER A 138 25.74 17.14 -43.01
C SER A 138 25.17 18.06 -44.09
N THR A 139 24.18 18.88 -43.74
CA THR A 139 24.09 20.27 -44.23
C THR A 139 23.71 21.18 -43.05
N ALA A 140 24.57 22.17 -42.82
CA ALA A 140 24.48 23.21 -41.80
C ALA A 140 23.59 24.38 -42.25
N SER A 141 23.06 25.18 -41.31
CA SER A 141 23.07 26.67 -41.31
C SER A 141 22.30 27.28 -40.10
N PRO A 142 22.41 28.60 -39.76
CA PRO A 142 23.19 29.03 -38.60
C PRO A 142 22.45 29.88 -37.53
N ALA A 143 23.15 30.07 -36.41
CA ALA A 143 23.24 31.20 -35.47
C ALA A 143 22.01 32.09 -35.13
N ARG A 144 21.69 32.17 -33.83
CA ARG A 144 21.51 33.47 -33.14
C ARG A 144 21.76 33.35 -31.63
N GLU A 145 22.72 34.13 -31.14
CA GLU A 145 22.92 34.52 -29.73
C GLU A 145 22.57 36.03 -29.59
N PRO A 146 22.06 36.51 -28.43
CA PRO A 146 22.90 37.19 -27.43
C PRO A 146 22.65 36.78 -25.96
N ALA A 147 23.73 36.88 -25.17
CA ALA A 147 23.94 36.66 -23.72
C ALA A 147 23.26 37.70 -22.77
N PRO A 148 23.69 37.89 -21.50
CA PRO A 148 23.88 36.97 -20.36
C PRO A 148 23.10 37.44 -19.09
N ALA A 149 23.00 36.58 -18.06
CA ALA A 149 22.71 37.05 -16.69
C ALA A 149 23.55 36.29 -15.65
N THR A 150 24.30 37.07 -14.90
CA THR A 150 25.13 36.76 -13.74
C THR A 150 24.31 36.19 -12.58
N SER A 151 24.84 35.19 -11.86
CA SER A 151 24.54 35.08 -10.42
C SER A 151 25.71 34.51 -9.63
N SER A 152 26.01 35.25 -8.57
CA SER A 152 27.19 35.22 -7.75
C SER A 152 27.26 34.03 -6.79
N ALA A 153 28.49 33.74 -6.40
CA ALA A 153 28.92 32.86 -5.34
C ALA A 153 28.25 33.09 -3.97
N HIS A 154 28.09 32.02 -3.21
CA HIS A 154 28.16 32.02 -1.74
C HIS A 154 28.79 30.71 -1.24
N PRO A 155 29.94 30.76 -0.53
CA PRO A 155 30.54 29.60 0.11
C PRO A 155 30.00 29.40 1.53
N HIS A 156 29.42 28.23 1.82
CA HIS A 156 29.19 27.82 3.21
C HIS A 156 30.36 26.96 3.71
N ARG A 157 31.11 27.61 4.59
CA ARG A 157 32.09 27.07 5.53
C ARG A 157 31.34 26.40 6.69
N THR A 158 31.53 25.10 6.91
CA THR A 158 31.46 24.53 8.26
C THR A 158 32.51 23.44 8.46
N LYS A 159 33.37 23.76 9.43
CA LYS A 159 34.45 23.00 10.06
C LYS A 159 33.92 21.68 10.63
N SER A 160 34.42 20.53 10.16
CA SER A 160 34.24 19.24 10.84
C SER A 160 35.58 18.84 11.47
N THR A 161 35.70 19.13 12.76
CA THR A 161 36.78 18.65 13.61
C THR A 161 36.64 17.16 13.83
N ALA A 162 37.63 16.41 13.39
CA ALA A 162 37.90 15.06 13.84
C ALA A 162 38.12 15.07 15.35
N ALA A 163 37.30 14.31 16.09
CA ALA A 163 37.57 13.92 17.46
C ALA A 163 37.44 12.41 17.53
N ALA A 164 38.57 11.79 17.89
CA ALA A 164 38.76 10.37 18.06
C ALA A 164 37.83 9.79 19.13
N VAL A 165 37.31 8.59 18.86
CA VAL A 165 36.72 7.72 19.88
C VAL A 165 37.51 6.40 19.85
N PRO A 166 38.21 6.00 20.93
CA PRO A 166 38.80 4.69 21.03
C PRO A 166 37.72 3.64 21.40
N ALA A 167 37.77 2.49 20.71
CA ALA A 167 37.20 1.22 21.16
C ALA A 167 38.31 0.40 21.86
N PRO A 168 38.05 -0.79 22.42
CA PRO A 168 36.91 -1.25 23.23
C PRO A 168 37.39 -1.74 24.62
N SER A 169 36.48 -1.91 25.58
CA SER A 169 36.79 -2.72 26.78
C SER A 169 35.82 -3.88 26.88
N SER A 170 36.37 -5.07 26.67
CA SER A 170 35.75 -6.37 26.84
C SER A 170 35.42 -6.62 28.31
N ALA A 171 34.20 -7.06 28.59
CA ALA A 171 33.91 -7.92 29.73
C ALA A 171 32.89 -8.97 29.28
N ALA A 172 33.30 -10.23 29.41
CA ALA A 172 32.58 -11.43 29.04
C ALA A 172 31.36 -11.71 29.95
N PRO A 173 30.39 -12.50 29.46
CA PRO A 173 29.18 -12.86 30.21
C PRO A 173 29.45 -13.93 31.28
N SER A 174 28.83 -13.78 32.45
CA SER A 174 28.71 -14.84 33.45
C SER A 174 27.36 -15.55 33.24
N THR A 175 27.40 -16.83 32.86
CA THR A 175 26.24 -17.72 32.75
C THR A 175 25.83 -18.32 34.12
N PRO A 176 24.60 -18.88 34.22
CA PRO A 176 23.84 -18.93 35.46
C PRO A 176 24.03 -20.23 36.26
N ALA A 177 23.87 -20.13 37.58
CA ALA A 177 23.72 -21.28 38.46
C ALA A 177 22.29 -21.84 38.36
N ASP A 178 22.24 -23.01 37.74
CA ASP A 178 21.21 -24.04 37.79
C ASP A 178 20.65 -24.25 39.22
N ARG A 179 19.35 -24.09 39.37
CA ARG A 179 18.61 -24.63 40.51
C ARG A 179 17.30 -25.20 39.98
N GLY A 180 17.31 -26.52 39.78
CA GLY A 180 16.17 -27.32 39.36
C GLY A 180 14.92 -27.05 40.18
N VAL A 181 13.81 -26.92 39.46
CA VAL A 181 12.46 -27.04 40.00
C VAL A 181 11.74 -28.16 39.25
N PRO A 182 11.02 -29.03 39.98
CA PRO A 182 10.59 -30.33 39.48
C PRO A 182 9.44 -30.24 38.48
N VAL A 183 9.48 -31.18 37.53
CA VAL A 183 8.39 -31.57 36.64
C VAL A 183 7.18 -32.00 37.48
N GLN A 184 6.01 -31.40 37.23
CA GLN A 184 4.71 -31.96 37.60
C GLN A 184 3.87 -32.18 36.33
N PRO A 185 3.25 -33.37 36.14
CA PRO A 185 2.43 -33.65 34.98
C PRO A 185 0.94 -33.35 35.18
N ALA A 186 0.32 -32.97 34.06
CA ALA A 186 -1.09 -33.11 33.68
C ALA A 186 -2.20 -32.41 34.48
N ALA A 187 -2.84 -31.44 33.83
CA ALA A 187 -4.29 -31.32 33.85
C ALA A 187 -4.76 -30.86 32.46
N ALA A 188 -5.26 -31.81 31.67
CA ALA A 188 -6.09 -31.51 30.52
C ALA A 188 -7.43 -30.97 31.04
N ALA A 189 -7.72 -29.71 30.72
CA ALA A 189 -9.06 -29.17 30.77
C ALA A 189 -9.47 -28.84 29.33
N ASP A 190 -10.30 -29.73 28.78
CA ASP A 190 -11.13 -29.45 27.63
C ASP A 190 -11.93 -28.17 27.92
N THR A 191 -11.71 -27.14 27.10
CA THR A 191 -12.71 -26.09 26.91
C THR A 191 -12.77 -25.82 25.42
N ALA A 192 -13.71 -26.52 24.79
CA ALA A 192 -14.17 -26.24 23.44
C ALA A 192 -14.79 -24.84 23.40
N ALA A 193 -13.96 -23.82 23.15
CA ALA A 193 -14.39 -22.51 22.71
C ALA A 193 -14.42 -22.52 21.18
N GLY A 194 -15.62 -22.32 20.62
CA GLY A 194 -15.91 -22.46 19.20
C GLY A 194 -14.89 -21.76 18.31
N SER A 195 -14.27 -22.57 17.45
CA SER A 195 -13.56 -22.09 16.28
C SER A 195 -14.53 -21.25 15.46
N ALA A 196 -14.49 -19.92 15.62
CA ALA A 196 -15.12 -19.01 14.71
C ALA A 196 -14.51 -19.28 13.33
N ARG A 197 -15.26 -20.00 12.49
CA ARG A 197 -14.88 -20.22 11.10
C ARG A 197 -14.69 -18.83 10.48
N PRO A 198 -13.55 -18.53 9.83
CA PRO A 198 -13.41 -17.27 9.12
C PRO A 198 -14.56 -17.18 8.11
N LEU A 199 -15.40 -16.15 8.25
CA LEU A 199 -16.53 -15.95 7.37
C LEU A 199 -15.98 -15.78 5.95
N ASP A 200 -16.48 -16.61 5.04
CA ASP A 200 -16.06 -16.60 3.65
C ASP A 200 -16.25 -15.20 3.06
N PRO A 201 -15.21 -14.55 2.51
CA PRO A 201 -15.29 -13.19 1.98
C PRO A 201 -16.33 -13.07 0.86
N LEU A 202 -16.64 -14.15 0.13
CA LEU A 202 -17.72 -14.16 -0.86
C LEU A 202 -19.11 -14.06 -0.21
N LEU A 203 -19.29 -14.64 0.98
CA LEU A 203 -20.55 -14.59 1.71
C LEU A 203 -20.82 -13.18 2.25
N ILE A 204 -19.78 -12.50 2.73
CA ILE A 204 -19.86 -11.10 3.17
C ILE A 204 -20.23 -10.20 2.00
N LEU A 205 -19.58 -10.38 0.84
CA LEU A 205 -19.88 -9.61 -0.36
C LEU A 205 -21.32 -9.83 -0.85
N ALA A 206 -21.78 -11.09 -0.87
CA ALA A 206 -23.16 -11.41 -1.23
C ALA A 206 -24.18 -10.76 -0.29
N GLY A 207 -23.90 -10.76 1.02
CA GLY A 207 -24.75 -10.10 2.02
C GLY A 207 -24.83 -8.59 1.84
N VAL A 208 -23.70 -7.93 1.56
CA VAL A 208 -23.65 -6.47 1.32
C VAL A 208 -24.41 -6.10 0.04
N VAL A 209 -24.24 -6.86 -1.05
CA VAL A 209 -24.94 -6.60 -2.33
C VAL A 209 -26.45 -6.74 -2.17
N ALA A 210 -26.91 -7.79 -1.47
CA ALA A 210 -28.33 -7.99 -1.19
C ALA A 210 -28.90 -6.85 -0.32
N GLY A 211 -28.16 -6.40 0.71
CA GLY A 211 -28.57 -5.29 1.58
C GLY A 211 -28.70 -3.96 0.82
N VAL A 212 -27.73 -3.64 -0.04
CA VAL A 212 -27.77 -2.42 -0.87
C VAL A 212 -28.93 -2.48 -1.88
N ALA A 213 -29.18 -3.63 -2.50
CA ALA A 213 -30.30 -3.79 -3.43
C ALA A 213 -31.66 -3.56 -2.74
N VAL A 214 -31.85 -4.12 -1.55
CA VAL A 214 -33.07 -3.91 -0.75
C VAL A 214 -33.22 -2.45 -0.34
N LEU A 215 -32.15 -1.81 0.14
CA LEU A 215 -32.17 -0.39 0.50
C LEU A 215 -32.51 0.50 -0.70
N CYS A 216 -31.91 0.24 -1.86
CA CYS A 216 -32.23 0.94 -3.10
C CYS A 216 -33.70 0.76 -3.50
N LEU A 217 -34.24 -0.46 -3.45
CA LEU A 217 -35.66 -0.71 -3.74
C LEU A 217 -36.60 0.04 -2.78
N LEU A 218 -36.26 0.13 -1.50
CA LEU A 218 -37.03 0.90 -0.51
C LEU A 218 -36.98 2.41 -0.79
N LEU A 219 -35.81 2.95 -1.15
CA LEU A 219 -35.66 4.35 -1.53
C LEU A 219 -36.35 4.69 -2.86
N VAL A 220 -36.41 3.73 -3.79
CA VAL A 220 -37.15 3.87 -5.05
C VAL A 220 -38.66 3.75 -4.85
N GLY A 221 -39.11 2.92 -3.92
CA GLY A 221 -40.53 2.81 -3.57
C GLY A 221 -41.05 4.03 -2.81
N SER A 222 -40.25 4.63 -1.93
CA SER A 222 -40.66 5.79 -1.13
C SER A 222 -40.86 7.06 -1.97
N ARG A 223 -40.09 7.25 -3.06
CA ARG A 223 -40.31 8.34 -4.04
C ARG A 223 -41.55 8.14 -4.91
N SER A 224 -42.00 6.91 -5.13
CA SER A 224 -43.25 6.63 -5.86
C SER A 224 -44.48 6.93 -5.00
N ALA A 225 -44.37 6.83 -3.67
CA ALA A 225 -45.46 7.17 -2.75
C ALA A 225 -45.68 8.69 -2.60
N THR A 226 -44.63 9.51 -2.73
CA THR A 226 -44.74 10.98 -2.66
C THR A 226 -45.26 11.64 -3.94
N GLY A 227 -45.23 10.94 -5.09
CA GLY A 227 -45.78 11.45 -6.36
C GLY A 227 -47.31 11.28 -6.51
N ALA A 228 -47.93 10.36 -5.78
CA ALA A 228 -49.37 10.06 -5.91
C ALA A 228 -50.29 11.01 -5.13
N ALA A 229 -49.75 11.81 -4.20
CA ALA A 229 -50.55 12.71 -3.35
C ALA A 229 -50.74 14.14 -3.91
N ALA A 230 -50.10 14.50 -5.03
CA ALA A 230 -50.15 15.86 -5.59
C ALA A 230 -51.10 16.03 -6.79
N GLY A 231 -51.90 15.02 -7.14
CA GLY A 231 -52.68 14.96 -8.38
C GLY A 231 -54.20 15.01 -8.26
N GLN A 232 -54.77 15.42 -7.12
CA GLN A 232 -56.23 15.57 -6.95
C GLN A 232 -56.57 16.82 -6.16
N GLY A 233 -56.58 17.96 -6.85
CA GLY A 233 -56.94 19.26 -6.29
C GLY A 233 -57.32 20.25 -7.39
N GLY A 234 -58.25 19.86 -8.26
CA GLY A 234 -58.77 20.73 -9.31
C GLY A 234 -60.17 20.31 -9.75
N ALA A 235 -61.10 21.27 -9.63
CA ALA A 235 -62.49 21.29 -10.11
C ALA A 235 -63.58 20.81 -9.14
N ALA A 236 -64.22 21.77 -8.45
CA ALA A 236 -65.68 21.94 -8.46
C ALA A 236 -66.14 23.17 -7.64
N LYS A 237 -67.19 23.83 -8.15
CA LYS A 237 -67.95 25.02 -7.69
C LYS A 237 -67.38 26.36 -8.20
N GLY A 238 -68.10 27.15 -8.99
CA GLY A 238 -69.56 27.31 -9.08
C GLY A 238 -69.90 28.68 -8.52
#